data_AF-A0A4U7BAF0-F1
#
_entry.id   AF-A0A4U7BAF0-F1
#
_cell.length_a   1.000
_cell.length_b   1.000
_cell.length_c   1.000
_cell.angle_alpha   90.00
_cell.angle_beta   90.00
_cell.angle_gamma   90.00
#
_symmetry.space_group_name_H-M   'P 1'
#
loop_
_entity.id
_entity.type
_entity.pdbx_description
1 polymer ?
#
loop_
_entity_poly.entity_id
_entity_poly.type
_entity_poly.pdbx_seq_one_letter_code
_entity_poly.pdbx_strand_id
1 'polypeptide(L)'
;MADVAMEDAPVIAANGAADGDFAAIETEVVPISPSQLGHFEETLRTESSLPLEDWTLELSPNSLDAQNLHTAARLLRESTIPVAFPTETVYGLGADATRSEAVLGIYKAKQRPSDNPLIVHIASLQQLRCLLLGSRSATAPSLYEPLTDPIPEIYQPLIKRFWPGPLTIILPAPENSPLAPETTAGLQTFGARMPRNLLALALIKLADRPIAAPSANASTKPSPTAAEHVLHDLGGRIELILDGGPCPVGVESTVVDGLSVPPVILRPGGVSIGDIRSVRGWEKVEVAYEDKALKDGNAEGPRAPGMKYRHYSPKARVVLFDHGKEYSVEDLKQAAGERKRVGMVRTKRWRRVDDVGPKEEEEGFKAPLSGKDMSMAAPYQQAYMENMKAGLAEMAKTGAGQMNRSPLEKMLAEQSDYQAKTINEIGVKVEGESISILDIGIGPGTSDIARGLFSALRDLDRKDLDTIIVEGIDGNDGDDISAAVMNRLRKAAEVNVS
;
A
#
# COMPACT_ATOMS: atom_id res chain seq x y z
N MET A 1 -53.60 -6.17 9.99
CA MET A 1 -52.64 -7.26 10.26
C MET A 1 -52.45 -8.01 8.95
N ALA A 2 -51.41 -7.66 8.22
CA ALA A 2 -50.93 -8.41 7.07
C ALA A 2 -49.40 -8.33 7.19
N ASP A 3 -48.83 -9.39 7.76
CA ASP A 3 -47.39 -9.58 7.87
C ASP A 3 -46.82 -9.77 6.47
N VAL A 4 -46.00 -8.81 6.04
CA VAL A 4 -45.13 -8.98 4.88
C VAL A 4 -43.81 -9.51 5.44
N ALA A 5 -43.61 -10.82 5.26
CA ALA A 5 -42.35 -11.47 5.59
C ALA A 5 -41.22 -10.85 4.77
N MET A 6 -40.19 -10.36 5.46
CA MET A 6 -38.91 -10.02 4.84
C MET A 6 -38.25 -11.32 4.41
N GLU A 7 -38.08 -11.53 3.11
CA GLU A 7 -37.23 -12.58 2.57
C GLU A 7 -35.76 -12.20 2.84
N ASP A 8 -35.09 -12.98 3.67
CA ASP A 8 -33.65 -12.89 3.91
C ASP A 8 -32.87 -13.10 2.60
N ALA A 9 -32.02 -12.13 2.27
CA ALA A 9 -31.06 -12.26 1.17
C ALA A 9 -30.12 -13.46 1.42
N PRO A 10 -29.80 -14.27 0.40
CA PRO A 10 -29.01 -15.46 0.61
C PRO A 10 -27.57 -15.10 0.97
N VAL A 11 -27.16 -15.47 2.18
CA VAL A 11 -25.75 -15.59 2.56
C VAL A 11 -25.17 -16.70 1.68
N ILE A 12 -24.40 -16.34 0.66
CA ILE A 12 -23.67 -17.31 -0.16
C ILE A 12 -22.60 -17.92 0.74
N ALA A 13 -22.89 -19.10 1.28
CA ALA A 13 -21.91 -19.93 1.96
C ALA A 13 -20.74 -20.19 1.00
N ALA A 14 -19.53 -19.91 1.47
CA ALA A 14 -18.30 -20.27 0.80
C ALA A 14 -18.24 -21.80 0.68
N ASN A 15 -18.78 -22.34 -0.41
CA ASN A 15 -18.53 -23.73 -0.77
C ASN A 15 -17.04 -23.88 -1.04
N GLY A 16 -16.40 -24.77 -0.29
CA GLY A 16 -14.99 -25.09 -0.41
C GLY A 16 -14.63 -25.48 -1.84
N ALA A 17 -14.05 -24.53 -2.57
CA ALA A 17 -13.29 -24.85 -3.76
C ALA A 17 -11.96 -25.44 -3.29
N ALA A 18 -11.77 -26.73 -3.57
CA ALA A 18 -10.48 -27.40 -3.44
C ALA A 18 -9.38 -26.61 -4.17
N ASP A 19 -8.14 -26.76 -3.74
CA ASP A 19 -6.88 -26.22 -4.29
C ASP A 19 -6.61 -26.52 -5.79
N GLY A 20 -7.61 -26.92 -6.58
CA GLY A 20 -7.48 -27.52 -7.91
C GLY A 20 -7.80 -26.64 -9.12
N ASP A 21 -7.98 -25.32 -8.97
CA ASP A 21 -8.51 -24.47 -10.06
C ASP A 21 -7.57 -23.35 -10.54
N PHE A 22 -6.30 -23.42 -10.12
CA PHE A 22 -5.19 -22.73 -10.77
C PHE A 22 -4.39 -23.80 -11.53
N ALA A 23 -4.84 -24.15 -12.75
CA ALA A 23 -3.93 -24.81 -13.68
C ALA A 23 -2.65 -23.97 -13.76
N ALA A 24 -1.49 -24.57 -13.48
CA ALA A 24 -0.24 -23.91 -13.08
C ALA A 24 0.00 -22.54 -13.76
N ILE A 25 -0.50 -21.47 -13.13
CA ILE A 25 -0.26 -20.11 -13.62
C ILE A 25 1.21 -19.81 -13.33
N GLU A 26 2.01 -19.60 -14.36
CA GLU A 26 3.37 -19.12 -14.18
C GLU A 26 3.33 -17.61 -13.94
N THR A 27 3.83 -17.17 -12.78
CA THR A 27 3.87 -15.75 -12.42
C THR A 27 5.16 -15.14 -12.93
N GLU A 28 5.05 -14.14 -13.81
CA GLU A 28 6.18 -13.38 -14.31
C GLU A 28 6.36 -12.07 -13.52
N VAL A 29 7.60 -11.76 -13.14
CA VAL A 29 7.98 -10.45 -12.59
C VAL A 29 8.71 -9.67 -13.66
N VAL A 30 8.13 -8.54 -14.05
CA VAL A 30 8.61 -7.76 -15.18
C VAL A 30 9.07 -6.39 -14.70
N PRO A 31 10.39 -6.10 -14.71
CA PRO A 31 10.90 -4.80 -14.34
C PRO A 31 10.48 -3.74 -15.36
N ILE A 32 10.06 -2.58 -14.88
CA ILE A 32 9.70 -1.43 -15.71
C ILE A 32 10.30 -0.17 -15.11
N SER A 33 11.06 0.57 -15.93
CA SER A 33 11.57 1.89 -15.57
C SER A 33 10.63 2.99 -16.06
N PRO A 34 10.04 3.80 -15.16
CA PRO A 34 9.16 4.90 -15.56
C PRO A 34 9.82 5.93 -16.48
N SER A 35 11.15 6.10 -16.37
CA SER A 35 11.92 7.00 -17.23
C SER A 35 12.05 6.51 -18.68
N GLN A 36 11.75 5.25 -18.96
CA GLN A 36 11.86 4.62 -20.29
C GLN A 36 10.49 4.35 -20.94
N LEU A 37 9.39 4.71 -20.26
CA LEU A 37 8.04 4.47 -20.76
C LEU A 37 7.69 5.33 -21.96
N GLY A 38 8.06 6.60 -21.96
CA GLY A 38 7.70 7.54 -23.03
C GLY A 38 7.49 8.97 -22.55
N HIS A 39 6.70 9.72 -23.30
CA HIS A 39 6.37 11.11 -23.03
C HIS A 39 4.99 11.25 -22.38
N PHE A 40 4.91 12.15 -21.41
CA PHE A 40 3.72 12.42 -20.61
C PHE A 40 3.35 13.89 -20.77
N GLU A 41 2.14 14.18 -21.24
CA GLU A 41 1.69 15.55 -21.47
C GLU A 41 0.32 15.79 -20.82
N GLU A 42 0.18 16.87 -20.04
CA GLU A 42 -1.14 17.27 -19.53
C GLU A 42 -1.94 17.96 -20.63
N THR A 43 -3.07 17.37 -21.01
CA THR A 43 -3.91 17.85 -22.11
C THR A 43 -4.91 18.90 -21.67
N LEU A 44 -5.31 18.88 -20.39
CA LEU A 44 -6.27 19.81 -19.84
C LEU A 44 -5.78 20.37 -18.50
N ARG A 45 -5.80 21.69 -18.38
CA ARG A 45 -5.64 22.42 -17.12
C ARG A 45 -6.86 23.32 -16.94
N THR A 46 -7.69 23.00 -15.95
CA THR A 46 -8.84 23.84 -15.62
C THR A 46 -8.42 25.04 -14.77
N GLU A 47 -9.19 26.13 -14.84
CA GLU A 47 -9.01 27.28 -13.95
C GLU A 47 -9.17 26.90 -12.46
N SER A 48 -9.80 25.76 -12.17
CA SER A 48 -10.06 25.22 -10.84
C SER A 48 -8.81 24.87 -10.03
N SER A 49 -7.61 24.87 -10.64
CA SER A 49 -6.31 24.54 -10.02
C SER A 49 -6.22 23.11 -9.44
N LEU A 50 -7.14 22.23 -9.81
CA LEU A 50 -7.09 20.81 -9.45
C LEU A 50 -6.04 20.06 -10.31
N PRO A 51 -5.36 19.06 -9.74
CA PRO A 51 -4.28 18.34 -10.41
C PRO A 51 -4.80 17.27 -11.37
N LEU A 52 -4.07 17.04 -12.48
CA LEU A 52 -4.34 15.99 -13.46
C LEU A 52 -5.80 15.88 -13.89
N GLU A 53 -6.34 16.97 -14.45
CA GLU A 53 -7.68 16.97 -15.03
C GLU A 53 -7.81 15.92 -16.14
N ASP A 54 -6.92 16.00 -17.14
CA ASP A 54 -6.64 14.95 -18.11
C ASP A 54 -5.22 15.09 -18.67
N TRP A 55 -4.70 14.01 -19.24
CA TRP A 55 -3.34 13.91 -19.76
C TRP A 55 -3.21 12.78 -20.79
N THR A 56 -2.15 12.79 -21.61
CA THR A 56 -1.85 11.78 -22.63
C THR A 56 -0.53 11.08 -22.34
N LEU A 57 -0.46 9.84 -22.81
CA LEU A 57 0.72 8.99 -22.74
C LEU A 57 1.13 8.59 -24.15
N GLU A 58 2.31 9.03 -24.57
CA GLU A 58 2.95 8.56 -25.80
C GLU A 58 4.08 7.61 -25.43
N LEU A 59 3.86 6.31 -25.64
CA LEU A 59 4.84 5.30 -25.29
C LEU A 59 6.01 5.29 -26.27
N SER A 60 7.22 5.09 -25.74
CA SER A 60 8.44 4.96 -26.52
C SER A 60 8.34 3.78 -27.49
N PRO A 61 8.38 4.01 -28.82
CA PRO A 61 8.28 2.93 -29.79
C PRO A 61 9.49 2.01 -29.65
N ASN A 62 9.23 0.70 -29.58
CA ASN A 62 10.23 -0.36 -29.40
C ASN A 62 10.88 -0.48 -28.00
N SER A 63 10.43 0.27 -27.00
CA SER A 63 10.85 0.05 -25.60
C SER A 63 10.25 -1.25 -25.06
N LEU A 64 11.07 -2.11 -24.46
CA LEU A 64 10.60 -3.32 -23.78
C LEU A 64 9.63 -2.97 -22.65
N ASP A 65 9.93 -1.90 -21.89
CA ASP A 65 9.08 -1.40 -20.81
C ASP A 65 7.71 -0.96 -21.32
N ALA A 66 7.66 -0.29 -22.47
CA ALA A 66 6.40 0.09 -23.11
C ALA A 66 5.58 -1.13 -23.55
N GLN A 67 6.23 -2.17 -24.09
CA GLN A 67 5.57 -3.43 -24.48
C GLN A 67 5.01 -4.17 -23.26
N ASN A 68 5.78 -4.22 -22.16
CA ASN A 68 5.37 -4.82 -20.90
C ASN A 68 4.16 -4.10 -20.31
N LEU A 69 4.18 -2.76 -20.31
CA LEU A 69 3.04 -1.95 -19.88
C LEU A 69 1.80 -2.17 -20.76
N HIS A 70 1.96 -2.26 -22.08
CA HIS A 70 0.88 -2.59 -23.00
C HIS A 70 0.27 -3.97 -22.71
N THR A 71 1.11 -4.97 -22.44
CA THR A 71 0.66 -6.31 -22.07
C THR A 71 -0.16 -6.26 -20.79
N ALA A 72 0.33 -5.57 -19.75
CA ALA A 72 -0.39 -5.40 -18.49
C ALA A 72 -1.75 -4.70 -18.67
N ALA A 73 -1.79 -3.61 -19.44
CA ALA A 73 -3.03 -2.89 -19.74
C ALA A 73 -4.03 -3.75 -20.52
N ARG A 74 -3.56 -4.59 -21.44
CA ARG A 74 -4.39 -5.55 -22.17
C ARG A 74 -4.94 -6.62 -21.21
N LEU A 75 -4.13 -7.18 -20.34
CA LEU A 75 -4.58 -8.16 -19.33
C LEU A 75 -5.68 -7.57 -18.44
N LEU A 76 -5.54 -6.32 -17.98
CA LEU A 76 -6.57 -5.66 -17.19
C LEU A 76 -7.91 -5.53 -17.94
N ARG A 77 -7.87 -5.28 -19.26
CA ARG A 77 -9.08 -5.18 -20.10
C ARG A 77 -9.74 -6.52 -20.40
N GLU A 78 -8.95 -7.56 -20.63
CA GLU A 78 -9.42 -8.82 -21.23
C GLU A 78 -9.49 -9.97 -20.22
N SER A 79 -8.51 -10.08 -19.33
CA SER A 79 -8.39 -11.19 -18.39
C SER A 79 -9.32 -11.04 -17.18
N THR A 80 -9.59 -12.15 -16.51
CA THR A 80 -10.20 -12.19 -15.17
C THR A 80 -9.14 -12.33 -14.07
N ILE A 81 -7.88 -12.58 -14.45
CA ILE A 81 -6.75 -12.70 -13.52
C ILE A 81 -6.17 -11.30 -13.27
N PRO A 82 -6.03 -10.89 -12.00
CA PRO A 82 -5.53 -9.55 -11.68
C PRO A 82 -4.03 -9.38 -11.95
N VAL A 83 -3.61 -8.14 -12.18
CA VAL A 83 -2.21 -7.73 -12.39
C VAL A 83 -1.72 -7.00 -11.15
N ALA A 84 -0.52 -7.34 -10.65
CA ALA A 84 0.08 -6.60 -9.55
C ALA A 84 0.94 -5.44 -10.06
N PHE A 85 0.86 -4.29 -9.41
CA PHE A 85 1.59 -3.07 -9.81
C PHE A 85 1.96 -2.21 -8.59
N PRO A 86 3.05 -1.43 -8.66
CA PRO A 86 3.50 -0.60 -7.54
C PRO A 86 2.66 0.66 -7.42
N THR A 87 2.52 1.17 -6.19
CA THR A 87 2.08 2.55 -5.93
C THR A 87 3.14 3.25 -5.06
N GLU A 88 2.91 4.49 -4.67
CA GLU A 88 3.72 5.15 -3.63
C GLU A 88 3.52 4.52 -2.24
N THR A 89 2.36 3.89 -2.00
CA THR A 89 1.99 3.29 -0.71
C THR A 89 2.48 1.85 -0.56
N VAL A 90 1.81 0.93 -1.25
CA VAL A 90 2.03 -0.52 -1.25
C VAL A 90 1.71 -1.02 -2.66
N TYR A 91 2.18 -2.21 -3.04
CA TYR A 91 1.76 -2.82 -4.32
C TYR A 91 0.26 -3.12 -4.28
N GLY A 92 -0.43 -2.79 -5.37
CA GLY A 92 -1.84 -3.06 -5.58
C GLY A 92 -2.04 -4.31 -6.43
N LEU A 93 -3.12 -5.05 -6.19
CA LEU A 93 -3.56 -6.16 -7.03
C LEU A 93 -4.77 -5.71 -7.86
N GLY A 94 -4.53 -5.28 -9.09
CA GLY A 94 -5.51 -4.60 -9.93
C GLY A 94 -6.33 -5.50 -10.82
N ALA A 95 -7.60 -5.17 -10.95
CA ALA A 95 -8.48 -5.64 -12.02
C ALA A 95 -9.41 -4.51 -12.47
N ASP A 96 -10.03 -4.63 -13.64
CA ASP A 96 -11.04 -3.68 -14.11
C ASP A 96 -12.22 -3.61 -13.14
N ALA A 97 -12.42 -2.44 -12.52
CA ALA A 97 -13.44 -2.21 -11.51
C ALA A 97 -14.88 -2.29 -12.05
N THR A 98 -15.03 -2.30 -13.38
CA THR A 98 -16.33 -2.37 -14.08
C THR A 98 -16.73 -3.79 -14.49
N ARG A 99 -15.84 -4.79 -14.30
CA ARG A 99 -16.08 -6.18 -14.69
C ARG A 99 -16.15 -7.10 -13.47
N SER A 100 -17.34 -7.61 -13.15
CA SER A 100 -17.54 -8.50 -11.99
C SER A 100 -16.60 -9.69 -11.96
N GLU A 101 -16.41 -10.39 -13.08
CA GLU A 101 -15.50 -11.55 -13.13
C GLU A 101 -14.04 -11.18 -12.80
N ALA A 102 -13.58 -10.01 -13.24
CA ALA A 102 -12.23 -9.53 -12.99
C ALA A 102 -12.05 -9.14 -11.51
N VAL A 103 -13.07 -8.49 -10.92
CA VAL A 103 -13.10 -8.17 -9.49
C VAL A 103 -13.16 -9.42 -8.62
N LEU A 104 -13.95 -10.44 -9.00
CA LEU A 104 -13.96 -11.75 -8.35
C LEU A 104 -12.60 -12.44 -8.43
N GLY A 105 -11.84 -12.24 -9.51
CA GLY A 105 -10.45 -12.68 -9.64
C GLY A 105 -9.54 -12.17 -8.53
N ILE A 106 -9.72 -10.91 -8.10
CA ILE A 106 -8.99 -10.33 -6.93
C ILE A 106 -9.32 -11.11 -5.65
N TYR A 107 -10.62 -11.32 -5.39
CA TYR A 107 -11.05 -12.04 -4.19
C TYR A 107 -10.56 -13.49 -4.19
N LYS A 108 -10.60 -14.17 -5.34
CA LYS A 108 -10.07 -15.54 -5.55
C LYS A 108 -8.57 -15.60 -5.28
N ALA A 109 -7.77 -14.75 -5.93
CA ALA A 109 -6.31 -14.77 -5.79
C ALA A 109 -5.86 -14.49 -4.34
N LYS A 110 -6.51 -13.53 -3.67
CA LYS A 110 -6.18 -13.15 -2.28
C LYS A 110 -6.78 -14.06 -1.22
N GLN A 111 -7.74 -14.91 -1.57
CA GLN A 111 -8.62 -15.61 -0.63
C GLN A 111 -9.24 -14.61 0.36
N ARG A 112 -9.82 -13.52 -0.19
CA ARG A 112 -10.38 -12.40 0.56
C ARG A 112 -11.90 -12.54 0.68
N PRO A 113 -12.52 -12.24 1.84
CA PRO A 113 -13.97 -12.14 1.95
C PRO A 113 -14.56 -11.08 1.00
N SER A 114 -15.67 -11.41 0.33
CA SER A 114 -16.36 -10.52 -0.63
C SER A 114 -17.11 -9.35 0.04
N ASP A 115 -17.27 -9.38 1.36
CA ASP A 115 -17.90 -8.32 2.16
C ASP A 115 -16.99 -7.10 2.41
N ASN A 116 -15.76 -7.11 1.89
CA ASN A 116 -14.75 -6.11 2.17
C ASN A 116 -14.43 -5.28 0.90
N PRO A 117 -14.96 -4.04 0.79
CA PRO A 117 -14.93 -3.25 -0.44
C PRO A 117 -13.50 -2.99 -0.93
N LEU A 118 -13.38 -2.63 -2.21
CA LEU A 118 -12.11 -2.33 -2.88
C LEU A 118 -11.99 -0.82 -3.18
N ILE A 119 -10.75 -0.33 -3.20
CA ILE A 119 -10.47 1.06 -3.61
C ILE A 119 -10.29 1.10 -5.11
N VAL A 120 -11.03 1.99 -5.76
CA VAL A 120 -10.94 2.28 -7.19
C VAL A 120 -9.82 3.28 -7.43
N HIS A 121 -8.86 2.88 -8.26
CA HIS A 121 -7.74 3.72 -8.69
C HIS A 121 -8.06 4.35 -10.04
N ILE A 122 -7.79 5.64 -10.15
CA ILE A 122 -8.05 6.46 -11.34
C ILE A 122 -6.77 7.14 -11.83
N ALA A 123 -6.73 7.45 -13.12
CA ALA A 123 -5.62 8.18 -13.75
C ALA A 123 -5.86 9.68 -13.88
N SER A 124 -7.12 10.14 -13.90
CA SER A 124 -7.47 11.55 -14.10
C SER A 124 -8.78 11.93 -13.39
N LEU A 125 -8.99 13.22 -13.14
CA LEU A 125 -10.25 13.70 -12.56
C LEU A 125 -11.42 13.55 -13.53
N GLN A 126 -11.16 13.69 -14.83
CA GLN A 126 -12.17 13.39 -15.86
C GLN A 126 -12.67 11.94 -15.74
N GLN A 127 -11.76 10.97 -15.54
CA GLN A 127 -12.16 9.58 -15.32
C GLN A 127 -13.05 9.44 -14.07
N LEU A 128 -12.73 10.14 -12.98
CA LEU A 128 -13.57 10.12 -11.76
C LEU A 128 -14.96 10.71 -12.02
N ARG A 129 -15.04 11.86 -12.69
CA ARG A 129 -16.31 12.51 -13.03
C ARG A 129 -17.18 11.60 -13.89
N CYS A 130 -16.59 10.90 -14.87
CA CYS A 130 -17.29 9.89 -15.66
C CYS A 130 -17.89 8.78 -14.78
N LEU A 131 -17.16 8.29 -13.76
CA LEU A 131 -17.69 7.28 -12.83
C LEU A 131 -18.87 7.82 -12.01
N LEU A 132 -18.79 9.06 -11.53
CA LEU A 132 -19.84 9.69 -10.72
C LEU A 132 -21.10 10.02 -11.52
N LEU A 133 -20.96 10.31 -12.82
CA LEU A 133 -22.09 10.55 -13.73
C LEU A 133 -22.78 9.25 -14.18
N GLY A 134 -22.13 8.10 -14.00
CA GLY A 134 -22.65 6.79 -14.39
C GLY A 134 -22.62 6.51 -15.90
N SER A 135 -23.21 5.40 -16.33
CA SER A 135 -23.22 4.92 -17.73
C SER A 135 -23.92 5.83 -18.75
N ARG A 136 -24.39 7.02 -18.37
CA ARG A 136 -25.09 7.99 -19.23
C ARG A 136 -24.15 8.87 -20.06
N SER A 137 -22.83 8.79 -19.85
CA SER A 137 -21.84 9.74 -20.41
C SER A 137 -20.86 9.15 -21.44
N ALA A 138 -21.19 8.01 -22.09
CA ALA A 138 -20.35 7.44 -23.16
C ALA A 138 -20.66 8.00 -24.57
N THR A 139 -21.75 8.77 -24.71
CA THR A 139 -22.12 9.45 -25.96
C THR A 139 -22.18 10.94 -25.69
N ALA A 140 -21.36 11.72 -26.41
CA ALA A 140 -21.27 13.18 -26.55
C ALA A 140 -21.97 14.06 -25.48
N PRO A 141 -21.31 15.10 -24.94
CA PRO A 141 -21.91 16.00 -23.96
C PRO A 141 -23.26 16.52 -24.49
N SER A 142 -24.34 16.04 -23.87
CA SER A 142 -25.66 16.63 -24.03
C SER A 142 -25.55 18.08 -23.60
N LEU A 143 -26.26 19.00 -24.27
CA LEU A 143 -26.35 20.43 -23.95
C LEU A 143 -26.95 20.72 -22.54
N TYR A 144 -27.07 19.69 -21.70
CA TYR A 144 -27.57 19.66 -20.33
C TYR A 144 -26.59 18.91 -19.42
N GLU A 145 -25.28 19.18 -19.53
CA GLU A 145 -24.33 18.82 -18.47
C GLU A 145 -24.79 19.46 -17.14
N PRO A 146 -24.64 18.77 -15.99
CA PRO A 146 -24.93 19.38 -14.71
C PRO A 146 -24.09 20.66 -14.56
N LEU A 147 -24.73 21.78 -14.20
CA LEU A 147 -24.10 23.08 -13.96
C LEU A 147 -23.00 23.04 -12.88
N THR A 148 -22.83 21.92 -12.18
CA THR A 148 -21.97 21.74 -11.01
C THR A 148 -21.15 20.46 -11.11
N ASP A 149 -19.88 20.54 -10.71
CA ASP A 149 -18.96 19.41 -10.62
C ASP A 149 -19.57 18.26 -9.79
N PRO A 150 -19.63 17.00 -10.29
CA PRO A 150 -20.19 15.88 -9.54
C PRO A 150 -19.32 15.46 -8.35
N ILE A 151 -18.05 15.90 -8.27
CA ILE A 151 -17.20 15.67 -7.10
C ILE A 151 -17.70 16.56 -5.95
N PRO A 152 -18.07 16.00 -4.78
CA PRO A 152 -18.54 16.80 -3.65
C PRO A 152 -17.52 17.88 -3.23
N GLU A 153 -17.99 19.12 -3.06
CA GLU A 153 -17.14 20.30 -2.81
C GLU A 153 -16.20 20.13 -1.61
N ILE A 154 -16.63 19.40 -0.58
CA ILE A 154 -15.84 19.09 0.62
C ILE A 154 -14.49 18.45 0.29
N TYR A 155 -14.37 17.73 -0.83
CA TYR A 155 -13.15 17.05 -1.25
C TYR A 155 -12.22 17.91 -2.09
N GLN A 156 -12.68 19.01 -2.71
CA GLN A 156 -11.82 19.80 -3.59
C GLN A 156 -10.53 20.30 -2.91
N PRO A 157 -10.56 20.83 -1.67
CA PRO A 157 -9.34 21.25 -0.98
C PRO A 157 -8.37 20.09 -0.69
N LEU A 158 -8.90 18.90 -0.41
CA LEU A 158 -8.10 17.69 -0.19
C LEU A 158 -7.48 17.18 -1.49
N ILE A 159 -8.25 17.09 -2.56
CA ILE A 159 -7.78 16.66 -3.89
C ILE A 159 -6.68 17.60 -4.36
N LYS A 160 -6.88 18.91 -4.23
CA LYS A 160 -5.87 19.91 -4.61
C LYS A 160 -4.54 19.73 -3.90
N ARG A 161 -4.57 19.33 -2.62
CA ARG A 161 -3.37 19.22 -1.78
C ARG A 161 -2.70 17.86 -1.85
N PHE A 162 -3.48 16.78 -1.90
CA PHE A 162 -2.99 15.42 -1.67
C PHE A 162 -3.13 14.48 -2.87
N TRP A 163 -3.76 14.89 -3.98
CA TRP A 163 -3.80 14.09 -5.20
C TRP A 163 -2.84 14.63 -6.29
N PRO A 164 -2.23 13.75 -7.09
CA PRO A 164 -2.05 12.32 -6.84
C PRO A 164 -1.33 12.06 -5.51
N GLY A 165 -1.74 11.02 -4.77
CA GLY A 165 -1.13 10.72 -3.47
C GLY A 165 -1.87 9.73 -2.58
N PRO A 166 -1.37 9.56 -1.34
CA PRO A 166 -1.78 8.50 -0.43
C PRO A 166 -3.09 8.83 0.31
N LEU A 167 -4.04 9.48 -0.37
CA LEU A 167 -5.36 9.81 0.13
C LEU A 167 -6.44 9.07 -0.66
N THR A 168 -7.36 8.43 0.04
CA THR A 168 -8.57 7.83 -0.51
C THR A 168 -9.78 8.58 0.02
N ILE A 169 -10.69 8.99 -0.87
CA ILE A 169 -11.94 9.67 -0.52
C ILE A 169 -13.13 8.73 -0.74
N ILE A 170 -14.12 8.77 0.15
CA ILE A 170 -15.38 8.02 0.00
C ILE A 170 -16.38 8.84 -0.83
N LEU A 171 -16.90 8.26 -1.91
CA LEU A 171 -17.81 8.92 -2.83
C LEU A 171 -19.13 8.15 -2.94
N PRO A 172 -20.24 8.82 -3.23
CA PRO A 172 -21.49 8.15 -3.52
C PRO A 172 -21.35 7.32 -4.80
N ALA A 173 -21.83 6.08 -4.77
CA ALA A 173 -21.98 5.28 -5.98
C ALA A 173 -23.29 5.72 -6.67
N PRO A 174 -23.27 6.14 -7.95
CA PRO A 174 -24.50 6.51 -8.64
C PRO A 174 -25.40 5.28 -8.86
N GLU A 175 -26.71 5.47 -8.96
CA GLU A 175 -27.68 4.37 -9.18
C GLU A 175 -27.35 3.53 -10.42
N ASN A 176 -26.83 4.18 -11.48
CA ASN A 176 -26.37 3.54 -12.71
C ASN A 176 -24.83 3.50 -12.76
N SER A 177 -24.20 3.07 -11.66
CA SER A 177 -22.76 2.95 -11.57
C SER A 177 -22.21 1.95 -12.59
N PRO A 178 -21.13 2.30 -13.32
CA PRO A 178 -20.42 1.34 -14.17
C PRO A 178 -19.58 0.36 -13.34
N LEU A 179 -19.43 0.59 -12.03
CA LEU A 179 -18.66 -0.29 -11.15
C LEU A 179 -19.40 -1.60 -10.93
N ALA A 180 -18.65 -2.71 -10.94
CA ALA A 180 -19.17 -4.00 -10.55
C ALA A 180 -19.65 -3.99 -9.08
N PRO A 181 -20.75 -4.67 -8.73
CA PRO A 181 -21.25 -4.73 -7.35
C PRO A 181 -20.22 -5.22 -6.34
N GLU A 182 -19.33 -6.13 -6.75
CA GLU A 182 -18.27 -6.70 -5.93
C GLU A 182 -17.17 -5.67 -5.60
N THR A 183 -17.06 -4.59 -6.37
CA THR A 183 -16.12 -3.48 -6.09
C THR A 183 -16.56 -2.73 -4.84
N THR A 184 -17.85 -2.46 -4.69
CA THR A 184 -18.42 -1.72 -3.55
C THR A 184 -18.89 -2.63 -2.42
N ALA A 185 -18.85 -3.96 -2.61
CA ALA A 185 -19.42 -4.94 -1.69
C ALA A 185 -20.90 -4.65 -1.37
N GLY A 186 -21.66 -4.16 -2.36
CA GLY A 186 -23.07 -3.80 -2.22
C GLY A 186 -23.36 -2.47 -1.51
N LEU A 187 -22.32 -1.70 -1.15
CA LEU A 187 -22.49 -0.39 -0.53
C LEU A 187 -22.94 0.67 -1.55
N GLN A 188 -23.68 1.67 -1.07
CA GLN A 188 -24.05 2.87 -1.83
C GLN A 188 -22.91 3.89 -1.98
N THR A 189 -21.71 3.53 -1.53
CA THR A 189 -20.50 4.36 -1.59
C THR A 189 -19.31 3.54 -2.06
N PHE A 190 -18.32 4.18 -2.65
CA PHE A 190 -17.06 3.56 -3.03
C PHE A 190 -15.87 4.45 -2.63
N GLY A 191 -14.71 3.84 -2.41
CA GLY A 191 -13.46 4.57 -2.18
C GLY A 191 -12.73 4.83 -3.50
N ALA A 192 -12.33 6.07 -3.76
CA ALA A 192 -11.54 6.45 -4.93
C ALA A 192 -10.15 6.97 -4.53
N ARG A 193 -9.15 6.75 -5.37
CA ARG A 193 -7.78 7.27 -5.20
C ARG A 193 -7.08 7.51 -6.53
N MET A 194 -6.37 8.63 -6.63
CA MET A 194 -5.40 8.87 -7.70
C MET A 194 -3.98 8.60 -7.15
N PRO A 195 -3.32 7.47 -7.48
CA PRO A 195 -2.04 7.11 -6.89
C PRO A 195 -0.91 8.03 -7.37
N ARG A 196 0.00 8.44 -6.48
CA ARG A 196 1.23 9.17 -6.84
C ARG A 196 2.33 8.21 -7.29
N ASN A 197 2.05 7.42 -8.33
CA ASN A 197 3.03 6.57 -8.96
C ASN A 197 2.83 6.61 -10.49
N LEU A 198 3.87 6.99 -11.23
CA LEU A 198 3.75 7.20 -12.66
C LEU A 198 3.43 5.91 -13.42
N LEU A 199 4.02 4.78 -13.01
CA LEU A 199 3.73 3.47 -13.59
C LEU A 199 2.27 3.08 -13.34
N ALA A 200 1.75 3.31 -12.13
CA ALA A 200 0.33 3.08 -11.83
C ALA A 200 -0.60 3.95 -12.68
N LEU A 201 -0.31 5.26 -12.77
CA LEU A 201 -1.10 6.20 -13.58
C LEU A 201 -1.05 5.81 -15.07
N ALA A 202 0.13 5.48 -15.60
CA ALA A 202 0.33 5.01 -16.97
C ALA A 202 -0.44 3.73 -17.26
N LEU A 203 -0.40 2.75 -16.34
CA LEU A 203 -1.16 1.51 -16.46
C LEU A 203 -2.67 1.77 -16.53
N ILE A 204 -3.20 2.58 -15.61
CA ILE A 204 -4.64 2.90 -15.54
C ILE A 204 -5.07 3.67 -16.80
N LYS A 205 -4.26 4.65 -17.23
CA LYS A 205 -4.54 5.45 -18.44
C LYS A 205 -4.52 4.60 -19.70
N LEU A 206 -3.53 3.71 -19.84
CA LEU A 206 -3.39 2.84 -21.00
C LEU A 206 -4.43 1.71 -21.02
N ALA A 207 -4.85 1.23 -19.85
CA ALA A 207 -5.96 0.29 -19.72
C ALA A 207 -7.29 0.93 -20.16
N ASP A 208 -7.41 2.25 -20.00
CA ASP A 208 -8.63 3.03 -20.17
C ASP A 208 -9.80 2.48 -19.33
N ARG A 209 -9.47 2.09 -18.10
CA ARG A 209 -10.41 1.50 -17.13
C ARG A 209 -10.12 2.01 -15.73
N PRO A 210 -11.14 2.21 -14.88
CA PRO A 210 -10.93 2.35 -13.45
C PRO A 210 -10.44 1.02 -12.88
N ILE A 211 -9.42 1.02 -12.01
CA ILE A 211 -8.80 -0.21 -11.53
C ILE A 211 -9.13 -0.44 -10.05
N ALA A 212 -9.88 -1.48 -9.73
CA ALA A 212 -10.09 -1.90 -8.35
C ALA A 212 -8.82 -2.58 -7.88
N ALA A 213 -8.20 -2.08 -6.81
CA ALA A 213 -6.94 -2.64 -6.31
C ALA A 213 -6.82 -2.57 -4.78
N PRO A 214 -6.99 -3.69 -4.06
CA PRO A 214 -6.47 -3.82 -2.70
C PRO A 214 -4.95 -4.06 -2.71
N SER A 215 -4.33 -4.13 -1.54
CA SER A 215 -2.92 -4.51 -1.41
C SER A 215 -2.63 -5.90 -2.00
N ALA A 216 -1.47 -6.12 -2.61
CA ALA A 216 -1.13 -7.34 -3.36
C ALA A 216 -0.55 -8.49 -2.51
N ASN A 217 -1.13 -8.73 -1.34
CA ASN A 217 -0.75 -9.83 -0.44
C ASN A 217 -1.84 -10.89 -0.33
N ALA A 218 -1.49 -12.10 0.11
CA ALA A 218 -2.49 -13.04 0.62
C ALA A 218 -3.21 -12.40 1.83
N SER A 219 -4.50 -12.72 2.03
CA SER A 219 -5.25 -12.19 3.18
C SER A 219 -4.49 -12.43 4.50
N THR A 220 -4.68 -11.52 5.47
CA THR A 220 -4.02 -11.47 6.80
C THR A 220 -2.50 -11.23 6.84
N LYS A 221 -1.75 -11.43 5.75
CA LYS A 221 -0.31 -11.10 5.70
C LYS A 221 -0.06 -9.58 5.66
N PRO A 222 1.17 -9.11 6.02
CA PRO A 222 1.54 -7.71 5.89
C PRO A 222 1.36 -7.16 4.47
N SER A 223 1.20 -5.86 4.26
CA SER A 223 1.09 -5.32 2.89
C SER A 223 2.43 -5.41 2.15
N PRO A 224 2.44 -5.64 0.82
CA PRO A 224 3.67 -5.76 0.04
C PRO A 224 4.19 -4.38 -0.37
N THR A 225 5.46 -4.11 -0.12
CA THR A 225 6.11 -2.84 -0.52
C THR A 225 7.14 -3.02 -1.64
N ALA A 226 7.24 -4.22 -2.21
CA ALA A 226 8.19 -4.57 -3.28
C ALA A 226 7.66 -5.79 -4.07
N ALA A 227 8.13 -5.98 -5.30
CA ALA A 227 7.65 -7.06 -6.18
C ALA A 227 7.91 -8.45 -5.58
N GLU A 228 9.05 -8.65 -4.92
CA GLU A 228 9.40 -9.88 -4.19
C GLU A 228 8.32 -10.28 -3.17
N HIS A 229 7.70 -9.27 -2.53
CA HIS A 229 6.68 -9.49 -1.50
C HIS A 229 5.40 -10.03 -2.13
N VAL A 230 5.06 -9.52 -3.32
CA VAL A 230 3.93 -9.97 -4.12
C VAL A 230 4.17 -11.38 -4.63
N LEU A 231 5.34 -11.64 -5.25
CA LEU A 231 5.69 -12.96 -5.79
C LEU A 231 5.64 -14.04 -4.70
N HIS A 232 6.18 -13.75 -3.51
CA HIS A 232 6.13 -14.68 -2.38
C HIS A 232 4.70 -15.04 -1.95
N ASP A 233 3.76 -14.13 -2.08
CA ASP A 233 2.39 -14.33 -1.58
C ASP A 233 1.41 -14.84 -2.63
N LEU A 234 1.57 -14.39 -3.88
CA LEU A 234 0.63 -14.59 -4.97
C LEU A 234 1.25 -15.32 -6.17
N GLY A 235 2.52 -15.72 -6.09
CA GLY A 235 3.14 -16.58 -7.09
C GLY A 235 2.32 -17.85 -7.31
N GLY A 236 2.04 -18.19 -8.56
CA GLY A 236 1.15 -19.28 -8.93
C GLY A 236 -0.35 -18.93 -8.98
N ARG A 237 -0.73 -17.70 -8.57
CA ARG A 237 -2.13 -17.25 -8.51
C ARG A 237 -2.44 -16.08 -9.44
N ILE A 238 -1.40 -15.39 -9.92
CA ILE A 238 -1.49 -14.23 -10.81
C ILE A 238 -0.46 -14.39 -11.93
N GLU A 239 -0.76 -13.85 -13.11
CA GLU A 239 0.11 -14.00 -14.29
C GLU A 239 1.28 -13.00 -14.25
N LEU A 240 1.04 -11.78 -13.80
CA LEU A 240 1.96 -10.67 -14.02
C LEU A 240 2.13 -9.76 -12.80
N ILE A 241 3.39 -9.46 -12.48
CA ILE A 241 3.80 -8.46 -11.49
C ILE A 241 4.67 -7.43 -12.20
N LEU A 242 4.21 -6.19 -12.27
CA LEU A 242 5.04 -5.08 -12.72
C LEU A 242 5.96 -4.65 -11.57
N ASP A 243 7.26 -4.73 -11.80
CA ASP A 243 8.26 -4.29 -10.84
C ASP A 243 8.78 -2.89 -11.18
N GLY A 244 8.20 -1.90 -10.52
CA GLY A 244 8.67 -0.51 -10.56
C GLY A 244 9.48 -0.11 -9.32
N GLY A 245 10.05 -1.07 -8.61
CA GLY A 245 10.84 -0.85 -7.40
C GLY A 245 10.02 -0.67 -6.12
N PRO A 246 10.71 -0.49 -4.98
CA PRO A 246 10.08 -0.46 -3.66
C PRO A 246 9.21 0.78 -3.44
N CYS A 247 8.14 0.63 -2.66
CA CYS A 247 7.21 1.70 -2.34
C CYS A 247 7.81 2.72 -1.35
N PRO A 248 7.79 4.03 -1.65
CA PRO A 248 8.41 5.06 -0.80
C PRO A 248 7.67 5.37 0.50
N VAL A 249 6.36 5.16 0.61
CA VAL A 249 5.58 5.46 1.84
C VAL A 249 5.49 4.25 2.77
N GLY A 250 5.32 3.04 2.22
CA GLY A 250 5.31 1.78 2.97
C GLY A 250 4.03 1.46 3.75
N VAL A 251 3.18 2.45 4.06
CA VAL A 251 1.85 2.26 4.66
C VAL A 251 0.73 2.53 3.66
N GLU A 252 -0.49 2.01 3.87
CA GLU A 252 -1.61 2.24 2.96
C GLU A 252 -2.09 3.71 2.96
N SER A 253 -2.98 4.05 2.02
CA SER A 253 -3.59 5.39 1.98
C SER A 253 -4.46 5.68 3.20
N THR A 254 -4.47 6.95 3.61
CA THR A 254 -5.46 7.48 4.56
C THR A 254 -6.82 7.46 3.88
N VAL A 255 -7.86 6.97 4.55
CA VAL A 255 -9.23 6.91 4.01
C VAL A 255 -10.10 7.89 4.78
N VAL A 256 -10.73 8.81 4.04
CA VAL A 256 -11.58 9.86 4.61
C VAL A 256 -12.98 9.82 4.03
N ASP A 257 -13.96 10.10 4.87
CA ASP A 257 -15.36 10.23 4.52
C ASP A 257 -15.88 11.63 4.89
N GLY A 258 -16.03 12.47 3.87
CA GLY A 258 -16.63 13.79 3.92
C GLY A 258 -18.12 13.80 3.56
N LEU A 259 -18.74 12.64 3.34
CA LEU A 259 -20.20 12.53 3.22
C LEU A 259 -20.88 12.56 4.60
N SER A 260 -20.14 12.19 5.64
CA SER A 260 -20.55 12.33 7.04
C SER A 260 -20.40 13.77 7.54
N VAL A 261 -21.24 14.16 8.50
CA VAL A 261 -21.15 15.45 9.20
C VAL A 261 -21.11 15.20 10.72
N PRO A 262 -19.98 15.47 11.41
CA PRO A 262 -18.70 15.95 10.86
C PRO A 262 -18.00 14.90 9.97
N PRO A 263 -17.07 15.32 9.09
CA PRO A 263 -16.24 14.38 8.32
C PRO A 263 -15.45 13.44 9.22
N VAL A 264 -15.13 12.24 8.73
CA VAL A 264 -14.44 11.21 9.52
C VAL A 264 -13.22 10.61 8.80
N ILE A 265 -12.21 10.23 9.56
CA ILE A 265 -11.09 9.39 9.12
C ILE A 265 -11.44 7.94 9.45
N LEU A 266 -11.67 7.15 8.40
CA LEU A 266 -12.00 5.73 8.49
C LEU A 266 -10.74 4.86 8.64
N ARG A 267 -9.60 5.32 8.09
CA ARG A 267 -8.32 4.61 8.18
C ARG A 267 -7.15 5.59 8.21
N PRO A 268 -6.23 5.51 9.19
CA PRO A 268 -4.98 6.26 9.16
C PRO A 268 -4.01 5.62 8.16
N GLY A 269 -3.17 6.44 7.53
CA GLY A 269 -2.28 6.03 6.45
C GLY A 269 -1.27 7.11 6.09
N GLY A 270 -0.88 7.19 4.81
CA GLY A 270 0.18 8.09 4.35
C GLY A 270 -0.09 9.60 4.40
N VAL A 271 -1.28 10.04 4.82
CA VAL A 271 -1.58 11.46 5.12
C VAL A 271 -1.95 11.60 6.60
N SER A 272 -1.25 12.49 7.32
CA SER A 272 -1.43 12.71 8.76
C SER A 272 -2.80 13.33 9.09
N ILE A 273 -3.29 13.12 10.31
CA ILE A 273 -4.56 13.72 10.78
C ILE A 273 -4.40 15.25 10.87
N GLY A 274 -3.25 15.74 11.33
CA GLY A 274 -2.89 17.15 11.36
C GLY A 274 -2.91 17.77 9.97
N ASP A 275 -2.37 17.08 8.96
CA ASP A 275 -2.44 17.53 7.57
C ASP A 275 -3.89 17.63 7.09
N ILE A 276 -4.73 16.62 7.36
CA ILE A 276 -6.16 16.67 7.01
C ILE A 276 -6.85 17.84 7.75
N ARG A 277 -6.63 18.00 9.06
CA ARG A 277 -7.23 19.09 9.86
C ARG A 277 -6.80 20.48 9.44
N SER A 278 -5.63 20.61 8.83
CA SER A 278 -5.15 21.88 8.28
C SER A 278 -5.83 22.27 6.96
N VAL A 279 -6.69 21.41 6.40
CA VAL A 279 -7.45 21.68 5.18
C VAL A 279 -8.82 22.27 5.50
N ARG A 280 -9.21 23.29 4.73
CA ARG A 280 -10.50 23.97 4.86
C ARG A 280 -11.67 22.98 4.80
N GLY A 281 -12.57 23.05 5.77
CA GLY A 281 -13.74 22.16 5.90
C GLY A 281 -13.47 20.86 6.64
N TRP A 282 -12.21 20.56 6.96
CA TRP A 282 -11.76 19.33 7.63
C TRP A 282 -11.21 19.59 9.04
N GLU A 283 -11.32 20.82 9.55
CA GLU A 283 -10.75 21.25 10.83
C GLU A 283 -11.32 20.45 12.01
N LYS A 284 -12.56 19.99 11.88
CA LYS A 284 -13.30 19.22 12.89
C LYS A 284 -13.41 17.73 12.57
N VAL A 285 -12.56 17.22 11.69
CA VAL A 285 -12.59 15.80 11.31
C VAL A 285 -12.42 14.90 12.54
N GLU A 286 -13.32 13.92 12.66
CA GLU A 286 -13.30 12.92 13.72
C GLU A 286 -12.57 11.65 13.28
N VAL A 287 -12.18 10.86 14.27
CA VAL A 287 -11.44 9.61 14.06
C VAL A 287 -12.37 8.44 14.37
N ALA A 288 -12.66 7.62 13.35
CA ALA A 288 -13.65 6.54 13.42
C ALA A 288 -13.04 5.14 13.23
N TYR A 289 -11.72 4.98 13.44
CA TYR A 289 -11.03 3.69 13.34
C TYR A 289 -10.93 2.92 14.66
N GLU A 290 -11.49 3.44 15.76
CA GLU A 290 -11.59 2.71 17.03
C GLU A 290 -12.83 1.80 17.02
N ASP A 291 -12.66 0.58 17.52
CA ASP A 291 -13.59 -0.56 17.59
C ASP A 291 -14.91 -0.32 18.36
N LYS A 292 -15.55 0.85 18.23
CA LYS A 292 -16.90 1.07 18.77
C LYS A 292 -17.95 0.22 18.06
N ALA A 293 -17.71 -0.20 16.81
CA ALA A 293 -18.59 -1.11 16.08
C ALA A 293 -18.51 -2.58 16.56
N LEU A 294 -17.52 -2.96 17.37
CA LEU A 294 -17.42 -4.32 17.93
C LEU A 294 -18.12 -4.47 19.29
N LYS A 295 -18.57 -3.37 19.92
CA LYS A 295 -19.19 -3.42 21.26
C LYS A 295 -20.71 -3.47 21.26
N ASP A 296 -21.35 -2.91 20.23
CA ASP A 296 -22.80 -2.96 20.08
C ASP A 296 -23.10 -3.86 18.87
N GLY A 297 -23.65 -5.05 19.09
CA GLY A 297 -23.87 -6.12 18.09
C GLY A 297 -24.85 -5.80 16.96
N ASN A 298 -24.81 -4.58 16.42
CA ASN A 298 -25.66 -3.99 15.40
C ASN A 298 -24.80 -3.36 14.29
N ALA A 299 -23.70 -4.02 13.89
CA ALA A 299 -22.73 -3.46 12.95
C ALA A 299 -23.17 -3.66 11.48
N GLU A 300 -23.58 -2.58 10.83
CA GLU A 300 -23.49 -2.45 9.37
C GLU A 300 -22.05 -2.78 8.93
N GLY A 301 -21.88 -3.46 7.77
CA GLY A 301 -20.58 -3.96 7.30
C GLY A 301 -19.47 -2.90 7.14
N PRO A 302 -18.21 -3.32 6.87
CA PRO A 302 -17.08 -2.38 6.81
C PRO A 302 -17.23 -1.38 5.66
N ARG A 303 -17.30 -0.08 5.98
CA ARG A 303 -17.41 1.03 5.00
C ARG A 303 -16.13 1.27 4.20
N ALA A 304 -14.99 0.81 4.70
CA ALA A 304 -13.69 0.93 4.06
C ALA A 304 -12.78 -0.30 4.35
N PRO A 305 -11.80 -0.59 3.47
CA PRO A 305 -10.84 -1.65 3.73
C PRO A 305 -9.98 -1.33 4.95
N GLY A 306 -9.78 -2.30 5.85
CA GLY A 306 -8.90 -2.15 7.02
C GLY A 306 -9.61 -2.06 8.38
N MET A 307 -10.95 -2.11 8.40
CA MET A 307 -11.76 -1.85 9.61
C MET A 307 -12.12 -3.10 10.44
N LYS A 308 -12.37 -4.27 9.81
CA LYS A 308 -12.96 -5.44 10.50
C LYS A 308 -11.98 -6.58 10.82
N TYR A 309 -10.98 -6.80 9.97
CA TYR A 309 -10.13 -7.99 10.03
C TYR A 309 -8.72 -7.65 10.55
N ARG A 310 -8.11 -8.59 11.29
CA ARG A 310 -6.69 -8.50 11.66
C ARG A 310 -5.86 -8.50 10.38
N HIS A 311 -5.29 -7.35 10.08
CA HIS A 311 -4.25 -7.20 9.08
C HIS A 311 -2.90 -7.35 9.82
N TYR A 312 -1.86 -7.88 9.17
CA TYR A 312 -0.46 -7.80 9.60
C TYR A 312 0.11 -8.85 10.58
N SER A 313 -0.16 -10.15 10.44
CA SER A 313 0.59 -11.16 11.23
C SER A 313 1.69 -11.83 10.39
N PRO A 314 3.00 -11.62 10.68
CA PRO A 314 4.07 -12.48 10.18
C PRO A 314 3.90 -13.92 10.67
N LYS A 315 4.65 -14.87 10.09
CA LYS A 315 4.75 -16.25 10.60
C LYS A 315 5.56 -16.30 11.90
N ALA A 316 6.63 -15.52 11.97
CA ALA A 316 7.42 -15.36 13.18
C ALA A 316 6.63 -14.57 14.24
N ARG A 317 6.77 -14.96 15.51
CA ARG A 317 6.18 -14.22 16.63
C ARG A 317 6.71 -12.80 16.65
N VAL A 318 5.84 -11.79 16.80
CA VAL A 318 6.27 -10.40 16.88
C VAL A 318 6.16 -9.88 18.31
N VAL A 319 7.24 -9.30 18.83
CA VAL A 319 7.29 -8.63 20.14
C VAL A 319 7.60 -7.16 19.92
N LEU A 320 6.69 -6.29 20.33
CA LEU A 320 6.86 -4.84 20.26
C LEU A 320 7.32 -4.30 21.61
N PHE A 321 8.41 -3.54 21.61
CA PHE A 321 8.86 -2.78 22.78
C PHE A 321 8.33 -1.35 22.66
N ASP A 322 7.53 -0.89 23.62
CA ASP A 322 7.01 0.47 23.59
C ASP A 322 8.14 1.52 23.65
N HIS A 323 7.83 2.74 23.22
CA HIS A 323 8.81 3.82 23.11
C HIS A 323 9.64 4.00 24.39
N GLY A 324 10.96 3.99 24.22
CA GLY A 324 11.92 4.19 25.31
C GLY A 324 12.26 2.92 26.11
N LYS A 325 11.69 1.77 25.77
CA LYS A 325 12.10 0.47 26.32
C LYS A 325 13.33 -0.06 25.58
N GLU A 326 14.21 -0.69 26.35
CA GLU A 326 15.37 -1.43 25.86
C GLU A 326 15.08 -2.92 26.02
N TYR A 327 15.67 -3.75 25.15
CA TYR A 327 15.67 -5.20 25.32
C TYR A 327 16.80 -5.62 26.28
N SER A 328 16.57 -6.70 27.03
CA SER A 328 17.56 -7.35 27.90
C SER A 328 18.12 -8.63 27.27
N VAL A 329 19.15 -9.20 27.87
CA VAL A 329 19.65 -10.54 27.48
C VAL A 329 18.58 -11.62 27.64
N GLU A 330 17.73 -11.52 28.66
CA GLU A 330 16.65 -12.49 28.90
C GLU A 330 15.56 -12.39 27.82
N ASP A 331 15.25 -11.19 27.34
CA ASP A 331 14.32 -11.00 26.21
C ASP A 331 14.83 -11.68 24.94
N LEU A 332 16.14 -11.60 24.66
CA LEU A 332 16.75 -12.27 23.50
C LEU A 332 16.69 -13.79 23.63
N LYS A 333 16.91 -14.34 24.82
CA LYS A 333 16.73 -15.78 25.08
C LYS A 333 15.29 -16.23 24.90
N GLN A 334 14.33 -15.48 25.45
CA GLN A 334 12.92 -15.80 25.33
C GLN A 334 12.44 -15.69 23.87
N ALA A 335 13.00 -14.75 23.11
CA ALA A 335 12.76 -14.61 21.68
C ALA A 335 13.41 -15.75 20.87
N ALA A 336 14.58 -16.24 21.30
CA ALA A 336 15.30 -17.35 20.72
C ALA A 336 14.67 -18.70 21.13
N GLY A 337 13.60 -19.06 20.43
CA GLY A 337 12.92 -20.34 20.54
C GLY A 337 13.78 -21.53 20.11
N GLU A 338 13.19 -22.51 19.44
CA GLU A 338 13.89 -23.75 19.06
C GLU A 338 14.99 -23.53 18.02
N ARG A 339 14.79 -22.60 17.07
CA ARG A 339 15.76 -22.35 15.99
C ARG A 339 16.93 -21.49 16.45
N LYS A 340 16.80 -20.81 17.58
CA LYS A 340 17.75 -19.84 18.11
C LYS A 340 18.04 -18.71 17.12
N ARG A 341 17.01 -18.26 16.40
CA ARG A 341 17.12 -17.17 15.41
C ARG A 341 16.12 -16.08 15.70
N VAL A 342 16.64 -14.87 15.90
CA VAL A 342 15.85 -13.69 16.27
C VAL A 342 16.03 -12.61 15.21
N GLY A 343 14.93 -12.00 14.77
CA GLY A 343 14.95 -10.79 13.97
C GLY A 343 14.89 -9.57 14.87
N MET A 344 15.67 -8.53 14.59
CA MET A 344 15.63 -7.30 15.35
C MET A 344 15.44 -6.10 14.41
N VAL A 345 14.35 -5.37 14.61
CA VAL A 345 14.06 -4.14 13.86
C VAL A 345 14.32 -2.93 14.76
N ARG A 346 15.36 -2.15 14.41
CA ARG A 346 15.78 -0.95 15.14
C ARG A 346 15.32 0.31 14.41
N THR A 347 14.85 1.29 15.18
CA THR A 347 14.36 2.58 14.68
C THR A 347 15.32 3.71 15.03
N LYS A 348 15.33 4.17 16.29
CA LYS A 348 15.95 5.43 16.69
C LYS A 348 16.93 5.31 17.85
N ARG A 349 16.61 4.56 18.90
CA ARG A 349 17.39 4.47 20.14
C ARG A 349 18.24 3.20 20.18
N TRP A 350 17.72 2.08 19.67
CA TRP A 350 18.47 0.83 19.68
C TRP A 350 19.70 0.92 18.77
N ARG A 351 20.86 0.60 19.35
CA ARG A 351 22.15 0.54 18.65
C ARG A 351 22.34 -0.85 18.06
N ARG A 352 23.29 -1.00 17.12
CA ARG A 352 23.56 -2.32 16.54
C ARG A 352 24.07 -3.25 17.63
N VAL A 353 23.71 -4.53 17.53
CA VAL A 353 24.15 -5.53 18.53
C VAL A 353 25.67 -5.67 18.56
N ASP A 354 26.34 -5.51 17.42
CA ASP A 354 27.80 -5.58 17.31
C ASP A 354 28.53 -4.33 17.83
N ASP A 355 27.83 -3.22 18.07
CA ASP A 355 28.42 -2.00 18.63
C ASP A 355 28.46 -2.00 20.16
N VAL A 356 27.37 -2.40 20.83
CA VAL A 356 27.21 -2.15 22.29
C VAL A 356 26.52 -3.29 23.06
N GLY A 357 25.95 -4.28 22.37
CA GLY A 357 25.10 -5.30 23.01
C GLY A 357 23.88 -4.72 23.76
N PRO A 358 23.04 -5.56 24.40
CA PRO A 358 22.17 -5.09 25.48
C PRO A 358 23.05 -4.50 26.60
N LYS A 359 22.61 -3.40 27.23
CA LYS A 359 23.30 -2.55 28.23
C LYS A 359 24.67 -3.07 28.71
N GLU A 360 25.71 -2.26 28.48
CA GLU A 360 27.06 -2.44 29.05
C GLU A 360 26.96 -2.96 30.50
N GLU A 361 27.47 -4.17 30.75
CA GLU A 361 27.58 -4.87 32.06
C GLU A 361 26.56 -5.99 32.41
N GLU A 362 25.80 -6.59 31.48
CA GLU A 362 25.13 -7.88 31.77
C GLU A 362 26.10 -9.08 31.64
N GLU A 363 26.40 -9.76 32.75
CA GLU A 363 27.23 -10.98 32.80
C GLU A 363 26.69 -12.06 31.84
N GLY A 364 27.51 -12.55 30.91
CA GLY A 364 27.17 -13.70 30.07
C GLY A 364 26.86 -13.40 28.59
N PHE A 365 26.91 -12.14 28.16
CA PHE A 365 26.78 -11.75 26.74
C PHE A 365 28.14 -11.61 26.04
N LYS A 366 28.32 -12.24 24.87
CA LYS A 366 29.46 -12.01 23.97
C LYS A 366 28.98 -11.82 22.54
N ALA A 367 29.15 -10.62 21.98
CA ALA A 367 28.99 -10.35 20.56
C ALA A 367 30.36 -10.34 19.84
N PRO A 368 30.48 -10.85 18.60
CA PRO A 368 31.67 -10.73 17.79
C PRO A 368 31.89 -9.28 17.33
N LEU A 369 33.16 -8.92 17.07
CA LEU A 369 33.60 -7.57 16.66
C LEU A 369 33.08 -7.09 15.29
N SER A 370 32.42 -7.96 14.50
CA SER A 370 31.71 -7.56 13.27
C SER A 370 30.75 -8.66 12.81
N GLY A 371 29.49 -8.31 12.54
CA GLY A 371 28.55 -9.20 11.85
C GLY A 371 28.77 -9.26 10.33
N LYS A 372 27.98 -10.10 9.64
CA LYS A 372 28.02 -10.21 8.18
C LYS A 372 26.89 -9.39 7.56
N ASP A 373 27.25 -8.34 6.83
CA ASP A 373 26.29 -7.54 6.07
C ASP A 373 25.76 -8.34 4.85
N MET A 374 24.44 -8.42 4.75
CA MET A 374 23.72 -9.02 3.62
C MET A 374 22.89 -7.95 2.91
N SER A 375 23.25 -7.66 1.65
CA SER A 375 22.41 -6.85 0.78
C SER A 375 21.12 -7.59 0.45
N MET A 376 19.99 -6.88 0.56
CA MET A 376 18.66 -7.39 0.25
C MET A 376 18.24 -7.11 -1.20
N ALA A 377 19.08 -6.43 -1.99
CA ALA A 377 18.74 -6.11 -3.36
C ALA A 377 18.65 -7.40 -4.20
N ALA A 378 17.45 -7.71 -4.69
CA ALA A 378 17.30 -8.78 -5.67
C ALA A 378 18.09 -8.41 -6.95
N PRO A 379 18.60 -9.38 -7.74
CA PRO A 379 19.42 -9.08 -8.92
C PRO A 379 18.79 -8.07 -9.90
N TYR A 380 17.47 -8.08 -10.02
CA TYR A 380 16.71 -7.15 -10.84
C TYR A 380 16.53 -5.76 -10.21
N GLN A 381 16.55 -5.62 -8.87
CA GLN A 381 16.57 -4.32 -8.21
C GLN A 381 17.88 -3.58 -8.48
N GLN A 382 19.00 -4.32 -8.59
CA GLN A 382 20.28 -3.73 -8.95
C GLN A 382 20.24 -3.18 -10.39
N ALA A 383 19.70 -3.96 -11.34
CA ALA A 383 19.48 -3.52 -12.71
C ALA A 383 18.50 -2.33 -12.81
N TYR A 384 17.42 -2.33 -12.02
CA TYR A 384 16.48 -1.20 -11.92
C TYR A 384 17.19 0.08 -11.45
N MET A 385 17.98 -0.01 -10.37
CA MET A 385 18.73 1.13 -9.84
C MET A 385 19.79 1.65 -10.81
N GLU A 386 20.43 0.76 -11.58
CA GLU A 386 21.37 1.13 -12.65
C GLU A 386 20.66 1.83 -13.82
N ASN A 387 19.53 1.28 -14.29
CA ASN A 387 18.72 1.86 -15.36
C ASN A 387 18.13 3.23 -14.97
N MET A 388 17.67 3.37 -13.72
CA MET A 388 17.15 4.63 -13.20
C MET A 388 18.26 5.69 -13.08
N LYS A 389 19.45 5.31 -12.58
CA LYS A 389 20.61 6.22 -12.56
C LYS A 389 21.02 6.67 -13.97
N ALA A 390 20.98 5.77 -14.95
CA ALA A 390 21.26 6.10 -16.34
C ALA A 390 20.23 7.10 -16.91
N GLY A 391 18.93 6.87 -16.68
CA GLY A 391 17.86 7.77 -17.11
C GLY A 391 17.95 9.16 -16.47
N LEU A 392 18.27 9.25 -15.18
CA LEU A 392 18.47 10.53 -14.48
C LEU A 392 19.69 11.30 -15.00
N ALA A 393 20.79 10.61 -15.32
CA ALA A 393 21.97 11.22 -15.91
C ALA A 393 21.71 11.79 -17.32
N GLU A 394 20.73 11.24 -18.03
CA GLU A 394 20.26 11.75 -19.32
C GLU A 394 19.34 12.98 -19.14
N MET A 395 18.42 12.94 -18.18
CA MET A 395 17.54 14.08 -17.85
C MET A 395 18.29 15.28 -17.24
N ALA A 396 19.36 15.05 -16.47
CA ALA A 396 20.18 16.13 -15.94
C ALA A 396 20.87 16.95 -17.05
N LYS A 397 21.05 16.36 -18.24
CA LYS A 397 21.64 17.03 -19.41
C LYS A 397 20.65 17.95 -20.14
N THR A 398 19.33 17.80 -19.92
CA THR A 398 18.29 18.55 -20.66
C THR A 398 17.84 19.86 -19.98
N GLY A 399 18.38 20.20 -18.79
CA GLY A 399 18.41 21.59 -18.30
C GLY A 399 17.09 22.20 -17.80
N ALA A 400 16.08 21.43 -17.40
CA ALA A 400 14.82 21.99 -16.89
C ALA A 400 14.91 22.41 -15.40
N GLY A 401 14.88 23.73 -15.15
CA GLY A 401 14.94 24.35 -13.82
C GLY A 401 13.84 23.89 -12.85
N GLN A 402 14.18 23.81 -11.56
CA GLN A 402 13.39 23.16 -10.50
C GLN A 402 12.01 23.79 -10.19
N MET A 403 11.72 25.03 -10.61
CA MET A 403 10.52 25.76 -10.13
C MET A 403 9.24 25.62 -10.96
N ASN A 404 9.27 25.11 -12.21
CA ASN A 404 8.10 25.09 -13.12
C ASN A 404 7.69 23.69 -13.63
N ARG A 405 8.05 22.61 -12.92
CA ARG A 405 7.72 21.23 -13.35
C ARG A 405 6.25 20.88 -13.17
N SER A 406 5.65 20.16 -14.11
CA SER A 406 4.32 19.57 -14.00
C SER A 406 4.25 18.54 -12.85
N PRO A 407 3.07 18.25 -12.29
CA PRO A 407 2.88 17.12 -11.37
C PRO A 407 3.55 15.81 -11.82
N LEU A 408 3.44 15.43 -13.10
CA LEU A 408 4.05 14.21 -13.64
C LEU A 408 5.59 14.28 -13.66
N GLU A 409 6.17 15.43 -14.01
CA GLU A 409 7.61 15.65 -14.00
C GLU A 409 8.22 15.65 -12.58
N LYS A 410 7.46 16.13 -11.58
CA LYS A 410 7.87 16.05 -10.17
C LYS A 410 7.92 14.59 -9.70
N MET A 411 6.91 13.79 -10.06
CA MET A 411 6.85 12.38 -9.72
C MET A 411 8.03 11.57 -10.32
N LEU A 412 8.46 11.90 -11.55
CA LEU A 412 9.65 11.31 -12.17
C LEU A 412 10.94 11.58 -11.37
N ALA A 413 11.06 12.76 -10.76
CA ALA A 413 12.25 13.14 -10.00
C ALA A 413 12.28 12.48 -8.59
N GLU A 414 11.13 12.32 -7.95
CA GLU A 414 10.99 11.82 -6.57
C GLU A 414 11.23 10.32 -6.41
N GLN A 415 11.18 9.51 -7.48
CA GLN A 415 11.42 8.06 -7.40
C GLN A 415 12.90 7.66 -7.17
N SER A 416 13.82 8.63 -7.11
CA SER A 416 15.27 8.40 -7.19
C SER A 416 16.01 8.12 -5.85
N ASP A 417 15.38 8.34 -4.70
CA ASP A 417 16.07 8.40 -3.38
C ASP A 417 15.96 7.12 -2.51
N TYR A 418 15.68 5.95 -3.09
CA TYR A 418 15.65 4.70 -2.31
C TYR A 418 17.04 4.05 -2.15
N GLN A 419 17.46 3.81 -0.91
CA GLN A 419 18.63 3.02 -0.57
C GLN A 419 18.17 1.65 -0.05
N ALA A 420 18.64 0.56 -0.66
CA ALA A 420 18.35 -0.79 -0.18
C ALA A 420 18.89 -0.98 1.26
N LYS A 421 18.06 -1.51 2.16
CA LYS A 421 18.46 -1.74 3.55
C LYS A 421 19.23 -3.05 3.66
N THR A 422 20.28 -3.04 4.47
CA THR A 422 21.16 -4.19 4.72
C THR A 422 20.71 -4.90 6.00
N ILE A 423 20.64 -6.23 5.97
CA ILE A 423 20.48 -7.04 7.18
C ILE A 423 21.86 -7.44 7.66
N ASN A 424 22.18 -7.17 8.91
CA ASN A 424 23.40 -7.63 9.55
C ASN A 424 23.12 -8.92 10.32
N GLU A 425 23.75 -10.03 9.93
CA GLU A 425 23.66 -11.30 10.68
C GLU A 425 24.78 -11.37 11.73
N ILE A 426 24.40 -11.54 13.00
CA ILE A 426 25.28 -11.50 14.15
C ILE A 426 25.04 -12.74 15.01
N GLY A 427 26.07 -13.58 15.18
CA GLY A 427 26.01 -14.70 16.12
C GLY A 427 26.44 -14.25 17.51
N VAL A 428 25.50 -14.21 18.47
CA VAL A 428 25.79 -13.86 19.86
C VAL A 428 25.83 -15.10 20.74
N LYS A 429 26.67 -15.09 21.77
CA LYS A 429 26.61 -16.10 22.83
C LYS A 429 25.94 -15.51 24.05
N VAL A 430 24.93 -16.23 24.54
CA VAL A 430 24.19 -15.88 25.75
C VAL A 430 24.22 -17.08 26.69
N GLU A 431 24.92 -16.94 27.82
CA GLU A 431 25.03 -18.00 28.85
C GLU A 431 25.44 -19.39 28.31
N GLY A 432 26.21 -19.41 27.22
CA GLY A 432 26.69 -20.64 26.58
C GLY A 432 25.87 -21.11 25.38
N GLU A 433 24.67 -20.58 25.16
CA GLU A 433 23.87 -20.81 23.95
C GLU A 433 24.27 -19.84 22.84
N SER A 434 24.30 -20.33 21.59
CA SER A 434 24.54 -19.50 20.40
C SER A 434 23.21 -19.09 19.78
N ILE A 435 22.97 -17.79 19.64
CA ILE A 435 21.78 -17.21 19.02
C ILE A 435 22.21 -16.42 17.78
N SER A 436 21.55 -16.62 16.64
CA SER A 436 21.73 -15.77 15.45
C SER A 436 20.72 -14.64 15.46
N ILE A 437 21.21 -13.41 15.35
CA ILE A 437 20.41 -12.19 15.29
C ILE A 437 20.52 -11.59 13.89
N LEU A 438 19.38 -11.36 13.25
CA LEU A 438 19.28 -10.60 12.01
C LEU A 438 18.84 -9.17 12.36
N ASP A 439 19.81 -8.27 12.42
CA ASP A 439 19.64 -6.86 12.78
C ASP A 439 19.35 -6.03 11.52
N ILE A 440 18.23 -5.30 11.52
CA ILE A 440 17.89 -4.32 10.51
C ILE A 440 17.61 -2.94 11.12
N GLY A 441 18.35 -1.93 10.67
CA GLY A 441 18.10 -0.53 11.00
C GLY A 441 17.17 0.11 9.98
N ILE A 442 15.99 0.57 10.41
CA ILE A 442 15.05 1.26 9.52
C ILE A 442 15.21 2.79 9.48
N GLY A 443 16.01 3.37 10.38
CA GLY A 443 16.33 4.80 10.39
C GLY A 443 15.48 5.57 11.41
N PRO A 444 15.93 6.77 11.82
CA PRO A 444 15.36 7.47 12.98
C PRO A 444 14.17 8.38 12.65
N GLY A 445 13.88 8.65 11.36
CA GLY A 445 12.79 9.51 10.93
C GLY A 445 11.48 8.74 10.73
N THR A 446 10.34 9.35 11.07
CA THR A 446 9.02 8.72 10.96
C THR A 446 8.74 8.18 9.56
N SER A 447 9.11 8.94 8.52
CA SER A 447 8.97 8.51 7.11
C SER A 447 9.85 7.29 6.79
N ASP A 448 11.06 7.21 7.34
CA ASP A 448 11.95 6.06 7.14
C ASP A 448 11.44 4.79 7.83
N ILE A 449 10.83 4.97 9.00
CA ILE A 449 10.17 3.92 9.76
C ILE A 449 8.93 3.42 9.01
N ALA A 450 8.04 4.32 8.59
CA ALA A 450 6.85 3.97 7.81
C ALA A 450 7.19 3.21 6.52
N ARG A 451 8.21 3.70 5.79
CA ARG A 451 8.73 3.06 4.57
C ARG A 451 9.36 1.71 4.84
N GLY A 452 10.16 1.63 5.90
CA GLY A 452 11.05 0.50 6.15
C GLY A 452 10.45 -0.65 6.92
N LEU A 453 9.47 -0.38 7.77
CA LEU A 453 9.02 -1.34 8.77
C LEU A 453 8.40 -2.58 8.15
N PHE A 454 7.44 -2.41 7.22
CA PHE A 454 6.78 -3.57 6.63
C PHE A 454 7.70 -4.39 5.72
N SER A 455 8.63 -3.72 5.02
CA SER A 455 9.70 -4.42 4.30
C SER A 455 10.54 -5.22 5.28
N ALA A 456 11.00 -4.60 6.36
CA ALA A 456 11.81 -5.27 7.39
C ALA A 456 11.11 -6.50 7.98
N LEU A 457 9.83 -6.36 8.36
CA LEU A 457 9.04 -7.47 8.89
C LEU A 457 8.94 -8.61 7.88
N ARG A 458 8.67 -8.32 6.59
CA ARG A 458 8.57 -9.34 5.54
C ARG A 458 9.92 -9.99 5.21
N ASP A 459 10.97 -9.20 5.16
CA ASP A 459 12.32 -9.67 4.86
C ASP A 459 12.83 -10.59 5.97
N LEU A 460 12.52 -10.27 7.22
CA LEU A 460 12.80 -11.12 8.38
C LEU A 460 11.90 -12.37 8.40
N ASP A 461 10.61 -12.26 8.06
CA ASP A 461 9.68 -13.39 8.05
C ASP A 461 10.06 -14.49 7.03
N ARG A 462 10.80 -14.12 5.97
CA ARG A 462 11.38 -15.09 5.00
C ARG A 462 12.60 -15.84 5.52
N LYS A 463 13.15 -15.46 6.68
CA LYS A 463 14.41 -16.01 7.19
C LYS A 463 14.19 -17.11 8.22
N ASP A 464 12.98 -17.65 8.35
CA ASP A 464 12.64 -18.75 9.27
C ASP A 464 13.09 -18.47 10.72
N LEU A 465 12.62 -17.35 11.25
CA LEU A 465 12.92 -16.86 12.60
C LEU A 465 11.92 -17.39 13.62
N ASP A 466 12.35 -17.50 14.87
CA ASP A 466 11.45 -17.84 15.98
C ASP A 466 10.61 -16.61 16.35
N THR A 467 11.29 -15.47 16.54
CA THR A 467 10.69 -14.21 16.98
C THR A 467 11.32 -13.03 16.26
N ILE A 468 10.52 -11.99 15.99
CA ILE A 468 10.97 -10.67 15.58
C ILE A 468 10.70 -9.69 16.72
N ILE A 469 11.74 -9.07 17.25
CA ILE A 469 11.64 -7.98 18.22
C ILE A 469 11.70 -6.63 17.49
N VAL A 470 10.84 -5.70 17.87
CA VAL A 470 10.70 -4.40 17.20
C VAL A 470 10.80 -3.27 18.21
N GLU A 471 11.66 -2.30 17.93
CA GLU A 471 11.72 -1.03 18.66
C GLU A 471 10.54 -0.12 18.29
N GLY A 472 9.67 0.15 19.26
CA GLY A 472 8.56 1.09 19.11
C GLY A 472 9.01 2.55 19.13
N ILE A 473 8.19 3.39 18.50
CA ILE A 473 8.42 4.84 18.38
C ILE A 473 7.39 5.61 19.19
N ASP A 474 7.69 6.89 19.46
CA ASP A 474 6.74 7.74 20.18
C ASP A 474 5.52 8.00 19.29
N GLY A 475 4.38 7.41 19.64
CA GLY A 475 3.12 7.63 18.92
C GLY A 475 2.44 8.96 19.26
N ASN A 476 2.99 9.74 20.19
CA ASN A 476 2.42 10.99 20.71
C ASN A 476 3.33 12.21 20.43
N ASP A 477 4.33 12.07 19.57
CA ASP A 477 5.27 13.14 19.19
C ASP A 477 4.64 14.28 18.36
N GLY A 478 3.33 14.17 18.08
CA GLY A 478 2.59 15.10 17.23
C GLY A 478 2.63 14.75 15.75
N ASP A 479 3.29 13.65 15.37
CA ASP A 479 3.33 13.12 14.01
C ASP A 479 2.35 11.94 13.88
N ASP A 480 1.20 12.15 13.23
CA ASP A 480 0.19 11.09 13.10
C ASP A 480 0.65 9.92 12.21
N ILE A 481 1.74 10.05 11.46
CA ILE A 481 2.36 8.91 10.76
C ILE A 481 2.95 7.95 11.80
N SER A 482 3.53 8.45 12.89
CA SER A 482 3.99 7.65 14.03
C SER A 482 2.82 6.86 14.64
N ALA A 483 1.66 7.50 14.79
CA ALA A 483 0.44 6.85 15.25
C ALA A 483 -0.06 5.77 14.28
N ALA A 484 0.00 6.00 12.97
CA ALA A 484 -0.36 5.01 11.96
C ALA A 484 0.58 3.79 12.01
N VAL A 485 1.90 4.01 12.07
CA VAL A 485 2.91 2.96 12.24
C VAL A 485 2.68 2.17 13.52
N MET A 486 2.51 2.84 14.66
CA MET A 486 2.27 2.18 15.95
C MET A 486 0.95 1.42 15.96
N ASN A 487 -0.11 1.92 15.32
CA ASN A 487 -1.36 1.17 15.13
C ASN A 487 -1.12 -0.16 14.40
N ARG A 488 -0.26 -0.15 13.37
CA ARG A 488 0.09 -1.34 12.60
C ARG A 488 0.95 -2.30 13.39
N LEU A 489 1.96 -1.79 14.10
CA LEU A 489 2.81 -2.59 14.98
C LEU A 489 2.02 -3.27 16.09
N ARG A 490 1.14 -2.54 16.78
CA ARG A 490 0.30 -3.13 17.84
C ARG A 490 -0.66 -4.18 17.31
N LYS A 491 -1.12 -4.05 16.07
CA LYS A 491 -1.94 -5.07 15.39
C LYS A 491 -1.13 -6.30 14.97
N ALA A 492 0.14 -6.11 14.63
CA ALA A 492 1.07 -7.18 14.25
C ALA A 492 1.71 -7.91 15.43
N ALA A 493 1.89 -7.22 16.55
CA ALA A 493 2.54 -7.74 17.74
C ALA A 493 1.64 -8.72 18.49
N GLU A 494 2.19 -9.88 18.81
CA GLU A 494 1.55 -10.85 19.73
C GLU A 494 1.78 -10.44 21.18
N VAL A 495 2.92 -9.82 21.46
CA VAL A 495 3.30 -9.32 22.79
C VAL A 495 3.72 -7.87 22.71
N ASN A 496 3.21 -7.06 23.63
CA ASN A 496 3.62 -5.67 23.83
C ASN A 496 4.35 -5.56 25.17
N VAL A 497 5.60 -5.10 25.13
CA VAL A 497 6.40 -4.78 26.31
C VAL A 497 6.22 -3.29 26.60
N SER A 498 5.32 -3.00 27.53
CA SER A 498 4.90 -1.64 27.93
C SER A 498 5.71 -1.01 29.05
#